data_AF-A0AAD6GVE0-F1
#
_entry.id   AF-A0AAD6GVE0-F1
#
_cell.length_a   1.000
_cell.length_b   1.000
_cell.length_c   1.000
_cell.angle_alpha   90.00
_cell.angle_beta   90.00
_cell.angle_gamma   90.00
#
_symmetry.space_group_name_H-M   'P 1'
#
loop_
_entity.id
_entity.type
_entity.pdbx_description
1 polymer ?
#
loop_
_entity_poly.entity_id
_entity_poly.type
_entity_poly.pdbx_seq_one_letter_code
_entity_poly.pdbx_strand_id
1 'polypeptide(L)'
;MSDESSRSTQDSYHRALKGFEALDSPLGIIRHATFVESQYRCFLVTRDNVTTMLQSTQDQARKILARQIITKLQEIPLSISWACLEMMEEEWTGRSRMPRSHHLDQIKFYASVTYASFLLPNWVKVRELTVIAVAEDAFEDLVMASMYSRRRVTCQPPLVGNECEIEVLKNIIAKLHAGNTKHTLFAAIRRICRRVDGGGSRICLVASNSTPRDIVHYIYNQFKKGELEPQEPFLNTSSSFDQIHLSTSSLEPFDFGNLNVSSDGCVLVYAHGHQHDAGRQMSSVCVFLMDGPPDLPTPAILGMVIKNTFENHDVYHTSRIHRVPNIRGFGKDKAGKRWNIEKSYGIFSQGSEFVDWILSLGCDPPVRQGSSRPGLSADLFSRILYPWQEPGYINSFIARRIFHIYKIVTREVRYWRTIAKECKDQGIDCCDICAGEVEIGANICKQCGVEIVQVDEFWFKNALLGRQPIDYRPIDPDSREFAQNLRFDLEYHEAGDINIKFEKYLSFYEELDEGYDDLQELRVQTRKFERIQLEAEWPSRKRKRSSEIGSEADIAE
;
A
#
# COMPACT_ATOMS: atom_id res chain seq x y z
N MET A 1 33.75 9.33 -21.15
CA MET A 1 33.94 8.26 -20.14
C MET A 1 32.71 8.05 -19.25
N SER A 2 31.75 8.98 -19.13
CA SER A 2 30.51 8.81 -18.35
C SER A 2 29.47 7.87 -18.98
N ASP A 3 29.34 7.88 -20.31
CA ASP A 3 28.25 7.15 -21.01
C ASP A 3 28.45 5.63 -21.10
N GLU A 4 29.68 5.15 -21.19
CA GLU A 4 29.95 3.70 -21.21
C GLU A 4 29.73 3.07 -19.83
N SER A 5 30.11 3.81 -18.76
CA SER A 5 29.87 3.38 -17.38
C SER A 5 28.38 3.30 -17.06
N SER A 6 27.58 4.28 -17.51
CA SER A 6 26.14 4.30 -17.24
C SER A 6 25.38 3.19 -17.99
N ARG A 7 25.76 2.89 -19.24
CA ARG A 7 25.23 1.76 -20.01
C ARG A 7 25.55 0.42 -19.35
N SER A 8 26.80 0.23 -18.90
CA SER A 8 27.22 -0.99 -18.20
C SER A 8 26.41 -1.23 -16.91
N THR A 9 26.16 -0.19 -16.12
CA THR A 9 25.33 -0.28 -14.91
C THR A 9 23.88 -0.62 -15.23
N GLN A 10 23.31 0.01 -16.26
CA GLN A 10 21.93 -0.27 -16.69
C GLN A 10 21.78 -1.71 -17.22
N ASP A 11 22.73 -2.22 -18.00
CA ASP A 11 22.69 -3.61 -18.49
C ASP A 11 22.86 -4.62 -17.36
N SER A 12 23.72 -4.32 -16.37
CA SER A 12 23.86 -5.13 -15.15
C SER A 12 22.57 -5.18 -14.35
N TYR A 13 21.91 -4.02 -14.17
CA TYR A 13 20.59 -3.91 -13.55
C TYR A 13 19.56 -4.80 -14.28
N HIS A 14 19.41 -4.64 -15.60
CA HIS A 14 18.40 -5.37 -16.36
C HIS A 14 18.66 -6.88 -16.37
N ARG A 15 19.93 -7.30 -16.41
CA ARG A 15 20.29 -8.71 -16.34
C ARG A 15 19.92 -9.31 -14.99
N ALA A 16 20.25 -8.62 -13.89
CA ALA A 16 19.95 -9.11 -12.56
C ALA A 16 18.44 -9.11 -12.27
N LEU A 17 17.71 -8.07 -12.70
CA LEU A 17 16.25 -8.02 -12.60
C LEU A 17 15.59 -9.19 -13.35
N LYS A 18 16.01 -9.46 -14.59
CA LYS A 18 15.51 -10.61 -15.38
C LYS A 18 15.78 -11.96 -14.70
N GLY A 19 16.89 -12.08 -13.96
CA GLY A 19 17.18 -13.27 -13.17
C GLY A 19 16.10 -13.54 -12.12
N PHE A 20 15.66 -12.50 -11.41
CA PHE A 20 14.57 -12.61 -10.43
C PHE A 20 13.20 -12.81 -11.08
N GLU A 21 12.93 -12.14 -12.20
CA GLU A 21 11.68 -12.34 -12.96
C GLU A 21 11.54 -13.78 -13.45
N ALA A 22 12.64 -14.48 -13.74
CA ALA A 22 12.63 -15.89 -14.11
C ALA A 22 12.18 -16.83 -12.98
N LEU A 23 12.17 -16.37 -11.72
CA LEU A 23 11.67 -17.11 -10.57
C LEU A 23 10.18 -16.85 -10.29
N ASP A 24 9.55 -15.92 -11.00
CA ASP A 24 8.15 -15.58 -10.79
C ASP A 24 7.23 -16.76 -11.11
N SER A 25 6.12 -16.85 -10.35
CA SER A 25 5.09 -17.86 -10.55
C SER A 25 3.69 -17.26 -10.42
N PRO A 26 2.64 -17.98 -10.87
CA PRO A 26 1.27 -17.56 -10.61
C PRO A 26 0.93 -17.44 -9.12
N LEU A 27 1.67 -18.14 -8.24
CA LEU A 27 1.45 -18.13 -6.80
C LEU A 27 2.14 -16.96 -6.11
N GLY A 28 3.27 -16.47 -6.62
CA GLY A 28 4.03 -15.39 -6.00
C GLY A 28 5.16 -14.84 -6.87
N ILE A 29 5.53 -13.59 -6.57
CA ILE A 29 6.57 -12.82 -7.26
C ILE A 29 7.79 -12.64 -6.36
N ILE A 30 9.00 -12.69 -6.92
CA ILE A 30 10.24 -12.53 -6.15
C ILE A 30 11.01 -11.33 -6.69
N ARG A 31 11.37 -10.40 -5.80
CA ARG A 31 12.16 -9.22 -6.16
C ARG A 31 13.31 -9.05 -5.19
N HIS A 32 14.41 -8.50 -5.70
CA HIS A 32 15.46 -7.98 -4.84
C HIS A 32 15.17 -6.51 -4.52
N ALA A 33 15.25 -6.14 -3.25
CA ALA A 33 14.85 -4.82 -2.79
C ALA A 33 15.82 -3.70 -3.24
N THR A 34 17.03 -4.03 -3.66
CA THR A 34 18.03 -3.02 -4.07
C THR A 34 17.71 -2.36 -5.40
N PHE A 35 16.90 -2.98 -6.26
CA PHE A 35 16.52 -2.42 -7.55
C PHE A 35 15.49 -1.30 -7.37
N VAL A 36 15.79 -0.13 -7.92
CA VAL A 36 14.87 1.01 -7.96
C VAL A 36 14.94 1.70 -9.31
N GLU A 37 13.79 2.13 -9.80
CA GLU A 37 13.69 3.01 -10.96
C GLU A 37 13.43 4.44 -10.47
N SER A 38 14.28 5.37 -10.90
CA SER A 38 14.12 6.80 -10.64
C SER A 38 13.52 7.44 -11.87
N GLN A 39 12.32 8.01 -11.76
CA GLN A 39 11.63 8.68 -12.86
C GLN A 39 11.58 10.19 -12.59
N TYR A 40 12.00 10.99 -13.55
CA TYR A 40 11.77 12.43 -13.58
C TYR A 40 10.72 12.74 -14.65
N ARG A 41 9.67 13.45 -14.27
CA ARG A 41 8.60 13.87 -15.19
C ARG A 41 8.29 15.33 -14.98
N CYS A 42 8.71 16.15 -15.93
CA CYS A 42 8.45 17.58 -15.92
C CYS A 42 7.46 17.94 -17.02
N PHE A 43 6.34 18.54 -16.61
CA PHE A 43 5.42 19.23 -17.49
C PHE A 43 5.77 20.71 -17.48
N LEU A 44 6.31 21.19 -18.60
CA LEU A 44 6.92 22.49 -18.76
C LEU A 44 6.13 23.33 -19.75
N VAL A 45 5.50 24.41 -19.27
CA VAL A 45 4.72 25.33 -20.10
C VAL A 45 5.46 26.65 -20.23
N THR A 46 5.75 27.04 -21.46
CA THR A 46 6.34 28.33 -21.83
C THR A 46 5.40 29.05 -22.80
N ARG A 47 5.66 30.34 -23.03
CA ARG A 47 4.93 31.13 -24.03
C ARG A 47 4.93 30.46 -25.41
N ASP A 48 6.03 29.81 -25.79
CA ASP A 48 6.19 29.21 -27.11
C ASP A 48 5.41 27.89 -27.27
N ASN A 49 5.13 27.17 -26.19
CA ASN A 49 4.53 25.84 -26.26
C ASN A 49 3.10 25.75 -25.68
N VAL A 50 2.63 26.78 -24.96
CA VAL A 50 1.32 26.77 -24.29
C VAL A 50 0.16 26.58 -25.28
N THR A 51 0.23 27.23 -26.45
CA THR A 51 -0.81 27.08 -27.48
C THR A 51 -0.86 25.65 -28.01
N THR A 52 0.29 25.05 -28.33
CA THR A 52 0.40 23.67 -28.80
C THR A 52 -0.17 22.70 -27.77
N MET A 53 0.20 22.87 -26.50
CA MET A 53 -0.32 22.08 -25.39
C MET A 53 -1.85 22.21 -25.27
N LEU A 54 -2.39 23.43 -25.29
CA LEU A 54 -3.82 23.65 -25.17
C LEU A 54 -4.61 23.09 -26.35
N GLN A 55 -4.09 23.17 -27.58
CA GLN A 55 -4.77 22.67 -28.78
C GLN A 55 -4.74 21.14 -28.90
N SER A 56 -3.77 20.50 -28.26
CA SER A 56 -3.64 19.03 -28.28
C SER A 56 -4.67 18.28 -27.42
N THR A 57 -5.47 19.00 -26.61
CA THR A 57 -6.49 18.42 -25.72
C THR A 57 -7.91 18.81 -26.14
N GLN A 58 -8.89 17.91 -25.99
CA GLN A 58 -10.32 18.22 -26.22
C GLN A 58 -10.81 19.40 -25.35
N ASP A 59 -11.71 20.24 -25.87
CA ASP A 59 -12.11 21.52 -25.22
C ASP A 59 -12.54 21.37 -23.75
N GLN A 60 -13.38 20.38 -23.42
CA GLN A 60 -13.84 20.17 -22.04
C GLN A 60 -12.70 19.69 -21.14
N ALA A 61 -11.83 18.82 -21.64
CA ALA A 61 -10.69 18.31 -20.90
C ALA A 61 -9.65 19.43 -20.68
N ARG A 62 -9.39 20.25 -21.70
CA ARG A 62 -8.53 21.43 -21.64
C ARG A 62 -8.93 22.38 -20.51
N LYS A 63 -10.23 22.71 -20.40
CA LYS A 63 -10.73 23.57 -19.32
C LYS A 63 -10.46 22.97 -17.94
N ILE A 64 -10.74 21.68 -17.77
CA ILE A 64 -10.51 21.00 -16.48
C ILE A 64 -9.02 20.96 -16.16
N LEU A 65 -8.18 20.62 -17.14
CA LEU A 65 -6.74 20.52 -16.99
C LEU A 65 -6.12 21.86 -16.57
N ALA A 66 -6.42 22.93 -17.32
CA ALA A 66 -5.95 24.27 -17.01
C ALA A 66 -6.38 24.71 -15.60
N ARG A 67 -7.63 24.45 -15.22
CA ARG A 67 -8.13 24.74 -13.86
C ARG A 67 -7.35 24.00 -12.79
N GLN A 68 -7.08 22.70 -13.00
CA GLN A 68 -6.35 21.88 -12.03
C GLN A 68 -4.89 22.32 -11.91
N ILE A 69 -4.22 22.62 -13.03
CA ILE A 69 -2.85 23.17 -13.02
C ILE A 69 -2.81 24.48 -12.24
N ILE A 70 -3.69 25.44 -12.57
CA ILE A 70 -3.78 26.73 -11.86
C ILE A 70 -4.01 26.52 -10.36
N THR A 71 -4.96 25.65 -9.99
CA THR A 71 -5.24 25.34 -8.58
C THR A 71 -4.01 24.77 -7.87
N LYS A 72 -3.28 23.83 -8.49
CA LYS A 72 -2.07 23.26 -7.88
C LYS A 72 -0.95 24.28 -7.72
N LEU A 73 -0.78 25.16 -8.70
CA LEU A 73 0.19 26.25 -8.60
C LEU A 73 -0.21 27.28 -7.53
N GLN A 74 -1.50 27.54 -7.34
CA GLN A 74 -1.98 28.49 -6.33
C GLN A 74 -1.96 27.96 -4.92
N GLU A 75 -2.08 26.64 -4.72
CA GLU A 75 -2.07 26.05 -3.38
C GLU A 75 -0.77 26.40 -2.67
N ILE A 76 0.39 26.14 -3.31
CA ILE A 76 1.73 26.50 -2.82
C ILE A 76 2.66 26.65 -4.03
N PRO A 77 2.84 27.87 -4.55
CA PRO A 77 3.72 28.11 -5.68
C PRO A 77 5.18 28.20 -5.24
N LEU A 78 6.03 27.39 -5.88
CA LEU A 78 7.47 27.64 -5.88
C LEU A 78 7.79 28.61 -7.01
N SER A 79 8.71 29.54 -6.77
CA SER A 79 9.36 30.30 -7.84
C SER A 79 10.72 29.66 -8.08
N ILE A 80 10.91 29.08 -9.27
CA ILE A 80 12.15 28.40 -9.65
C ILE A 80 12.65 28.92 -11.00
N SER A 81 13.97 28.88 -11.19
CA SER A 81 14.63 29.18 -12.46
C SER A 81 14.75 27.94 -13.34
N TRP A 82 15.14 28.15 -14.60
CA TRP A 82 15.54 27.08 -15.52
C TRP A 82 16.68 26.22 -14.94
N ALA A 83 17.68 26.84 -14.31
CA ALA A 83 18.81 26.15 -13.69
C ALA A 83 18.36 25.18 -12.59
N CYS A 84 17.30 25.52 -11.83
CA CYS A 84 16.70 24.60 -10.86
C CYS A 84 16.07 23.38 -11.54
N LEU A 85 15.42 23.53 -12.70
CA LEU A 85 14.83 22.40 -13.45
C LEU A 85 15.90 21.44 -13.96
N GLU A 86 16.96 21.98 -14.59
CA GLU A 86 18.12 21.20 -15.04
C GLU A 86 18.78 20.46 -13.87
N MET A 87 19.05 21.16 -12.76
CA MET A 87 19.66 20.58 -11.58
C MET A 87 18.80 19.44 -11.01
N MET A 88 17.48 19.62 -10.92
CA MET A 88 16.60 18.56 -10.43
C MET A 88 16.63 17.31 -11.32
N GLU A 89 16.66 17.47 -12.65
CA GLU A 89 16.75 16.32 -13.56
C GLU A 89 18.10 15.59 -13.40
N GLU A 90 19.19 16.36 -13.37
CA GLU A 90 20.56 15.86 -13.27
C GLU A 90 20.79 15.15 -11.94
N GLU A 91 20.40 15.77 -10.82
CA GLU A 91 20.53 15.18 -9.48
C GLU A 91 19.63 13.94 -9.32
N TRP A 92 18.47 13.90 -9.98
CA TRP A 92 17.52 12.79 -9.82
C TRP A 92 17.84 11.57 -10.69
N THR A 93 18.35 11.78 -11.90
CA THR A 93 18.52 10.71 -12.91
C THR A 93 19.94 10.60 -13.46
N GLY A 94 20.85 11.49 -13.07
CA GLY A 94 22.20 11.59 -13.64
C GLY A 94 22.21 12.06 -15.10
N ARG A 95 21.09 12.62 -15.60
CA ARG A 95 20.93 13.08 -16.98
C ARG A 95 20.41 14.51 -16.98
N SER A 96 20.88 15.31 -17.93
CA SER A 96 20.31 16.62 -18.24
C SER A 96 19.95 16.64 -19.71
N ARG A 97 18.64 16.66 -20.01
CA ARG A 97 18.13 16.69 -21.40
C ARG A 97 17.74 18.09 -21.84
N MET A 98 17.50 18.98 -20.89
CA MET A 98 17.16 20.36 -21.18
C MET A 98 18.37 21.07 -21.82
N PRO A 99 18.24 21.58 -23.06
CA PRO A 99 19.33 22.30 -23.70
C PRO A 99 19.53 23.66 -23.03
N ARG A 100 20.76 23.96 -22.60
CA ARG A 100 21.14 25.29 -22.12
C ARG A 100 21.00 26.30 -23.24
N SER A 101 19.92 27.07 -23.20
CA SER A 101 19.73 28.24 -24.03
C SER A 101 19.90 29.47 -23.15
N HIS A 102 20.82 30.36 -23.51
CA HIS A 102 21.04 31.61 -22.80
C HIS A 102 19.78 32.48 -22.67
N HIS A 103 18.78 32.26 -23.53
CA HIS A 103 17.49 32.95 -23.45
C HIS A 103 16.56 32.37 -22.36
N LEU A 104 16.75 31.11 -21.96
CA LEU A 104 15.92 30.43 -20.96
C LEU A 104 16.39 30.70 -19.53
N ASP A 105 17.65 31.09 -19.32
CA ASP A 105 18.23 31.37 -18.00
C ASP A 105 17.53 32.53 -17.26
N GLN A 106 16.83 33.40 -17.99
CA GLN A 106 16.07 34.53 -17.41
C GLN A 106 14.60 34.18 -17.12
N ILE A 107 14.12 33.03 -17.57
CA ILE A 107 12.71 32.64 -17.40
C ILE A 107 12.51 32.11 -15.99
N LYS A 108 11.51 32.68 -15.31
CA LYS A 108 11.02 32.21 -14.03
C LYS A 108 9.77 31.38 -14.21
N PHE A 109 9.62 30.38 -13.35
CA PHE A 109 8.50 29.44 -13.39
C PHE A 109 7.74 29.46 -12.06
N TYR A 110 6.43 29.50 -12.16
CA TYR A 110 5.54 29.00 -11.11
C TYR A 110 5.59 27.48 -11.15
N ALA A 111 6.02 26.85 -10.06
CA ALA A 111 6.24 25.42 -10.04
C ALA A 111 5.57 24.69 -8.87
N SER A 112 5.25 23.43 -9.11
CA SER A 112 4.87 22.43 -8.11
C SER A 112 5.77 21.21 -8.28
N VAL A 113 6.51 20.86 -7.23
CA VAL A 113 7.44 19.73 -7.22
C VAL A 113 6.91 18.68 -6.24
N THR A 114 6.65 17.47 -6.75
CA THR A 114 6.08 16.35 -5.99
C THR A 114 6.98 15.14 -6.10
N TYR A 115 7.32 14.55 -4.96
CA TYR A 115 7.98 13.26 -4.85
C TYR A 115 6.96 12.16 -4.56
N ALA A 116 7.03 11.06 -5.28
CA ALA A 116 6.23 9.87 -5.04
C ALA A 116 7.12 8.61 -5.00
N SER A 117 6.85 7.69 -4.09
CA SER A 117 7.49 6.36 -4.07
C SER A 117 6.42 5.28 -4.04
N PHE A 118 6.50 4.29 -4.92
CA PHE A 118 5.46 3.26 -5.07
C PHE A 118 5.97 1.99 -5.77
N LEU A 119 5.17 0.93 -5.77
CA LEU A 119 5.46 -0.34 -6.46
C LEU A 119 4.63 -0.46 -7.73
N LEU A 120 5.24 -0.57 -8.92
CA LEU A 120 4.56 -0.80 -10.20
C LEU A 120 3.78 -2.14 -10.24
N PRO A 121 2.93 -2.37 -11.26
CA PRO A 121 2.19 -3.62 -11.38
C PRO A 121 3.09 -4.86 -11.46
N ASN A 122 4.31 -4.72 -11.99
CA ASN A 122 5.33 -5.77 -12.05
C ASN A 122 6.22 -5.86 -10.79
N TRP A 123 5.81 -5.21 -9.70
CA TRP A 123 6.52 -5.17 -8.42
C TRP A 123 7.87 -4.44 -8.44
N VAL A 124 8.18 -3.72 -9.51
CA VAL A 124 9.34 -2.83 -9.55
C VAL A 124 9.09 -1.62 -8.65
N LYS A 125 10.08 -1.31 -7.80
CA LYS A 125 10.07 -0.14 -6.94
C LYS A 125 10.41 1.11 -7.76
N VAL A 126 9.56 2.13 -7.64
CA VAL A 126 9.74 3.42 -8.31
C VAL A 126 9.85 4.53 -7.28
N ARG A 127 10.75 5.47 -7.55
CA ARG A 127 10.74 6.81 -6.99
C ARG A 127 10.59 7.81 -8.13
N GLU A 128 9.63 8.71 -8.01
CA GLU A 128 9.25 9.61 -9.08
C GLU A 128 9.27 11.06 -8.59
N LEU A 129 10.01 11.91 -9.30
CA LEU A 129 9.98 13.36 -9.12
C LEU A 129 9.13 13.95 -10.24
N THR A 130 7.95 14.44 -9.90
CA THR A 130 7.04 15.14 -10.81
C THR A 130 7.19 16.64 -10.63
N VAL A 131 7.35 17.36 -11.73
CA VAL A 131 7.39 18.82 -11.76
C VAL A 131 6.30 19.34 -12.70
N ILE A 132 5.49 20.28 -12.23
CA ILE A 132 4.68 21.15 -13.09
C ILE A 132 5.34 22.51 -13.03
N ALA A 133 5.82 23.04 -14.16
CA ALA A 133 6.47 24.33 -14.25
C ALA A 133 5.80 25.16 -15.35
N VAL A 134 5.29 26.35 -15.00
CA VAL A 134 4.64 27.27 -15.92
C VAL A 134 5.38 28.61 -15.88
N ALA A 135 5.92 29.04 -17.01
CA ALA A 135 6.58 30.32 -17.14
C ALA A 135 5.63 31.45 -16.75
N GLU A 136 6.15 32.48 -16.08
CA GLU A 136 5.32 33.60 -15.59
C GLU A 136 4.50 34.26 -16.72
N ASP A 137 5.11 34.37 -17.91
CA ASP A 137 4.50 34.96 -19.11
C ASP A 137 3.53 34.03 -19.85
N ALA A 138 3.49 32.73 -19.53
CA ALA A 138 2.55 31.75 -20.09
C ALA A 138 1.32 31.53 -19.20
N PHE A 139 1.31 32.11 -17.99
CA PHE A 139 0.24 31.89 -17.02
C PHE A 139 -1.09 32.48 -17.49
N GLU A 140 -1.08 33.62 -18.17
CA GLU A 140 -2.30 34.26 -18.69
C GLU A 140 -3.01 33.37 -19.73
N ASP A 141 -2.26 32.68 -20.58
CA ASP A 141 -2.83 31.75 -21.57
C ASP A 141 -3.55 30.57 -20.91
N LEU A 142 -3.00 30.06 -19.78
CA LEU A 142 -3.69 29.04 -18.98
C LEU A 142 -4.98 29.59 -18.35
N VAL A 143 -4.95 30.81 -17.83
CA VAL A 143 -6.14 31.47 -17.26
C VAL A 143 -7.22 31.62 -18.32
N MET A 144 -6.85 32.06 -19.53
CA MET A 144 -7.78 32.17 -20.66
C MET A 144 -8.36 30.81 -21.05
N ALA A 145 -7.54 29.76 -21.12
CA ALA A 145 -8.00 28.41 -21.43
C ALA A 145 -8.90 27.78 -20.35
N SER A 146 -8.71 28.16 -19.09
CA SER A 146 -9.51 27.67 -17.96
C SER A 146 -10.97 28.16 -18.01
N MET A 147 -11.25 29.22 -18.79
CA MET A 147 -12.53 29.93 -18.81
C MET A 147 -13.03 30.31 -17.40
N TYR A 148 -12.12 30.63 -16.48
CA TYR A 148 -12.53 31.25 -15.22
C TYR A 148 -13.13 32.63 -15.47
N SER A 149 -14.12 33.02 -14.66
CA SER A 149 -14.54 34.41 -14.63
C SER A 149 -13.38 35.25 -14.10
N ARG A 150 -13.01 36.33 -14.82
CA ARG A 150 -11.89 37.22 -14.48
C ARG A 150 -11.91 37.77 -13.04
N ARG A 151 -13.06 37.71 -12.37
CA ARG A 151 -13.23 38.13 -10.96
C ARG A 151 -12.81 37.08 -9.92
N ARG A 152 -12.47 35.85 -10.32
CA ARG A 152 -12.05 34.81 -9.38
C ARG A 152 -10.59 35.03 -8.98
N VAL A 153 -10.31 34.86 -7.68
CA VAL A 153 -8.94 34.83 -7.11
C VAL A 153 -8.04 33.87 -7.90
N THR A 154 -8.61 32.78 -8.44
CA THR A 154 -7.88 31.79 -9.24
C THR A 154 -7.37 32.29 -10.59
N CYS A 155 -7.68 33.52 -11.01
CA CYS A 155 -7.15 34.12 -12.25
C CYS A 155 -5.88 34.95 -12.03
N GLN A 156 -5.52 35.23 -10.78
CA GLN A 156 -4.31 36.00 -10.47
C GLN A 156 -3.08 35.11 -10.52
N PRO A 157 -1.91 35.66 -10.91
CA PRO A 157 -0.64 34.97 -10.77
C PRO A 157 -0.47 34.46 -9.33
N PRO A 158 0.12 33.26 -9.13
CA PRO A 158 0.36 32.74 -7.80
C PRO A 158 1.23 33.70 -6.98
N LEU A 159 0.88 33.90 -5.71
CA LEU A 159 1.69 34.69 -4.78
C LEU A 159 2.92 33.87 -4.38
N VAL A 160 4.01 34.07 -5.10
CA VAL A 160 5.30 33.45 -4.79
C VAL A 160 6.05 34.22 -3.72
N GLY A 161 6.72 33.48 -2.83
CA GLY A 161 7.73 34.04 -1.94
C GLY A 161 9.03 34.33 -2.68
N ASN A 162 10.14 34.38 -1.93
CA ASN A 162 11.46 34.47 -2.54
C ASN A 162 11.73 33.26 -3.46
N GLU A 163 12.45 33.50 -4.55
CA GLU A 163 12.94 32.46 -5.45
C GLU A 163 13.68 31.37 -4.67
N CYS A 164 13.42 30.11 -5.00
CA CYS A 164 14.06 28.97 -4.34
C CYS A 164 15.57 28.99 -4.61
N GLU A 165 16.35 28.91 -3.54
CA GLU A 165 17.81 28.77 -3.66
C GLU A 165 18.14 27.38 -4.22
N ILE A 166 18.89 27.35 -5.33
CA ILE A 166 19.22 26.11 -6.05
C ILE A 166 19.90 25.07 -5.14
N GLU A 167 20.82 25.51 -4.26
CA GLU A 167 21.53 24.61 -3.35
C GLU A 167 20.61 24.01 -2.27
N VAL A 168 19.63 24.78 -1.80
CA VAL A 168 18.64 24.28 -0.83
C VAL A 168 17.75 23.24 -1.48
N LEU A 169 17.28 23.50 -2.70
CA LEU A 169 16.48 22.54 -3.47
C LEU A 169 17.29 21.29 -3.80
N LYS A 170 18.56 21.46 -4.23
CA LYS A 170 19.49 20.36 -4.51
C LYS A 170 19.66 19.44 -3.30
N ASN A 171 19.87 20.02 -2.12
CA ASN A 171 19.97 19.25 -0.89
C ASN A 171 18.69 18.46 -0.58
N ILE A 172 17.50 19.00 -0.85
CA ILE A 172 16.24 18.27 -0.68
C ILE A 172 16.16 17.09 -1.67
N ILE A 173 16.48 17.31 -2.94
CA ILE A 173 16.47 16.24 -3.96
C ILE A 173 17.50 15.15 -3.62
N ALA A 174 18.71 15.54 -3.23
CA ALA A 174 19.77 14.61 -2.82
C ALA A 174 19.35 13.78 -1.59
N LYS A 175 18.68 14.40 -0.58
CA LYS A 175 18.13 13.69 0.58
C LYS A 175 16.99 12.72 0.22
N LEU A 176 16.13 13.07 -0.75
CA LEU A 176 15.13 12.14 -1.29
C LEU A 176 15.79 10.95 -2.00
N HIS A 177 16.97 11.16 -2.59
CA HIS A 177 17.73 10.13 -3.27
C HIS A 177 18.57 9.24 -2.31
N ALA A 178 18.95 9.75 -1.14
CA ALA A 178 19.89 9.14 -0.18
C ALA A 178 19.38 7.88 0.57
N GLY A 179 18.11 7.51 0.38
CA GLY A 179 17.49 6.39 1.11
C GLY A 179 18.16 5.04 0.86
N ASN A 180 18.41 4.28 1.94
CA ASN A 180 18.88 2.89 1.82
C ASN A 180 17.77 1.93 1.33
N THR A 181 18.12 0.65 1.13
CA THR A 181 17.21 -0.38 0.62
C THR A 181 15.93 -0.52 1.46
N LYS A 182 16.06 -0.58 2.79
CA LYS A 182 14.92 -0.69 3.74
C LYS A 182 14.02 0.52 3.63
N HIS A 183 14.63 1.71 3.68
CA HIS A 183 13.95 2.98 3.65
C HIS A 183 13.12 3.16 2.36
N THR A 184 13.73 2.93 1.21
CA THR A 184 13.07 3.09 -0.10
C THR A 184 11.98 2.05 -0.34
N LEU A 185 12.20 0.79 0.05
CA LEU A 185 11.16 -0.24 -0.06
C LEU A 185 9.96 0.10 0.83
N PHE A 186 10.20 0.57 2.05
CA PHE A 186 9.12 1.00 2.94
C PHE A 186 8.35 2.18 2.38
N ALA A 187 9.05 3.19 1.82
CA ALA A 187 8.42 4.33 1.16
C ALA A 187 7.50 3.88 0.00
N ALA A 188 7.93 2.88 -0.76
CA ALA A 188 7.17 2.33 -1.87
C ALA A 188 5.96 1.51 -1.42
N ILE A 189 6.11 0.67 -0.39
CA ILE A 189 5.00 -0.06 0.24
C ILE A 189 3.96 0.93 0.78
N ARG A 190 4.41 1.99 1.45
CA ARG A 190 3.52 3.04 1.99
C ARG A 190 2.98 4.00 0.95
N ARG A 191 3.39 3.86 -0.32
CA ARG A 191 3.02 4.77 -1.40
C ARG A 191 3.22 6.24 -0.99
N ILE A 192 4.40 6.59 -0.50
CA ILE A 192 4.67 7.94 0.02
C ILE A 192 4.50 8.97 -1.10
N CYS A 193 3.79 10.06 -0.81
CA CYS A 193 3.65 11.22 -1.69
C CYS A 193 3.92 12.49 -0.89
N ARG A 194 5.01 13.19 -1.22
CA ARG A 194 5.44 14.44 -0.61
C ARG A 194 5.50 15.53 -1.67
N ARG A 195 5.36 16.78 -1.26
CA ARG A 195 5.63 17.94 -2.11
C ARG A 195 6.63 18.85 -1.44
N VAL A 196 7.37 19.56 -2.27
CA VAL A 196 8.24 20.65 -1.85
C VAL A 196 7.37 21.88 -1.59
N ASP A 197 7.59 22.53 -0.45
CA ASP A 197 6.84 23.68 0.05
C ASP A 197 7.81 24.75 0.55
N GLY A 198 7.42 26.02 0.49
CA GLY A 198 8.18 27.17 0.97
C GLY A 198 8.77 28.06 -0.14
N GLY A 199 9.84 28.77 0.19
CA GLY A 199 10.51 29.71 -0.71
C GLY A 199 11.81 30.26 -0.12
N GLY A 200 12.70 30.79 -0.97
CA GLY A 200 14.05 31.20 -0.56
C GLY A 200 14.83 30.03 0.05
N SER A 201 15.36 30.24 1.26
CA SER A 201 16.06 29.23 2.06
C SER A 201 15.14 28.38 2.95
N ARG A 202 13.84 28.70 3.03
CA ARG A 202 12.87 28.01 3.89
C ARG A 202 12.05 27.01 3.11
N ILE A 203 12.72 26.04 2.49
CA ILE A 203 12.06 24.97 1.72
C ILE A 203 11.98 23.71 2.59
N CYS A 204 10.84 23.03 2.59
CA CYS A 204 10.65 21.77 3.29
C CYS A 204 9.82 20.76 2.48
N LEU A 205 9.75 19.52 2.96
CA LEU A 205 8.85 18.50 2.42
C LEU A 205 7.63 18.34 3.30
N VAL A 206 6.45 18.39 2.69
CA VAL A 206 5.17 18.18 3.37
C VAL A 206 4.38 17.07 2.70
N ALA A 207 3.45 16.46 3.42
CA ALA A 207 2.56 15.46 2.84
C ALA A 207 1.76 16.06 1.66
N SER A 208 1.62 15.30 0.58
CA SER A 208 0.87 15.70 -0.61
C SER A 208 -0.11 14.61 -1.03
N ASN A 209 -1.14 15.02 -1.78
CA ASN A 209 -1.90 14.10 -2.62
C ASN A 209 -1.19 13.91 -3.97
N SER A 210 -1.64 12.94 -4.76
CA SER A 210 -1.08 12.65 -6.07
C SER A 210 -1.57 13.55 -7.20
N THR A 211 -2.38 14.57 -6.94
CA THR A 211 -3.00 15.34 -8.04
C THR A 211 -1.98 15.94 -9.01
N PRO A 212 -0.86 16.56 -8.58
CA PRO A 212 0.17 17.03 -9.53
C PRO A 212 0.74 15.90 -10.38
N ARG A 213 1.03 14.76 -9.76
CA ARG A 213 1.45 13.53 -10.45
C ARG A 213 0.40 13.07 -11.46
N ASP A 214 -0.86 13.00 -11.06
CA ASP A 214 -1.96 12.52 -11.90
C ASP A 214 -2.21 13.43 -13.11
N ILE A 215 -2.04 14.75 -12.95
CA ILE A 215 -2.07 15.73 -14.05
C ILE A 215 -0.96 15.40 -15.06
N VAL A 216 0.29 15.28 -14.61
CA VAL A 216 1.44 15.02 -15.50
C VAL A 216 1.31 13.66 -16.16
N HIS A 217 0.90 12.63 -15.43
CA HIS A 217 0.68 11.30 -15.99
C HIS A 217 -0.47 11.25 -17.00
N TYR A 218 -1.54 12.04 -16.81
CA TYR A 218 -2.63 12.15 -17.79
C TYR A 218 -2.14 12.74 -19.10
N ILE A 219 -1.39 13.85 -19.02
CA ILE A 219 -0.80 14.49 -20.20
C ILE A 219 0.17 13.51 -20.86
N TYR A 220 1.10 12.94 -20.09
CA TYR A 220 2.06 11.94 -20.57
C TYR A 220 1.39 10.78 -21.32
N ASN A 221 0.32 10.20 -20.77
CA ASN A 221 -0.40 9.10 -21.40
C ASN A 221 -1.16 9.49 -22.68
N GLN A 222 -1.50 10.77 -22.86
CA GLN A 222 -2.10 11.25 -24.12
C GLN A 222 -1.08 11.29 -25.26
N PHE A 223 0.18 11.60 -24.93
CA PHE A 223 1.24 11.76 -25.93
C PHE A 223 2.11 10.53 -26.10
N LYS A 224 2.10 9.60 -25.14
CA LYS A 224 2.83 8.34 -25.24
C LYS A 224 2.28 7.51 -26.40
N LYS A 225 3.16 7.12 -27.34
CA LYS A 225 2.81 6.31 -28.51
C LYS A 225 3.45 4.93 -28.40
N GLY A 226 2.70 3.99 -27.80
CA GLY A 226 3.20 2.65 -27.54
C GLY A 226 4.39 2.68 -26.58
N GLU A 227 5.54 2.19 -27.04
CA GLU A 227 6.80 2.19 -26.27
C GLU A 227 7.60 3.49 -26.42
N LEU A 228 7.24 4.36 -27.36
CA LEU A 228 7.94 5.61 -27.58
C LEU A 228 7.55 6.65 -26.52
N GLU A 229 8.57 7.20 -25.86
CA GLU A 229 8.43 8.33 -24.95
C GLU A 229 7.93 9.58 -25.70
N PRO A 230 7.07 10.42 -25.08
CA PRO A 230 6.64 11.70 -25.64
C PRO A 230 7.83 12.55 -26.11
N GLN A 231 7.65 13.23 -27.25
CA GLN A 231 8.66 14.13 -27.84
C GLN A 231 8.21 15.59 -27.82
N GLU A 232 7.05 15.84 -27.21
CA GLU A 232 6.42 17.14 -27.13
C GLU A 232 7.26 18.09 -26.27
N PRO A 233 7.46 19.35 -26.70
CA PRO A 233 8.38 20.29 -26.03
C PRO A 233 7.92 20.73 -24.63
N PHE A 234 6.70 20.37 -24.23
CA PHE A 234 6.14 20.64 -22.92
C PHE A 234 6.19 19.43 -21.97
N LEU A 235 6.76 18.30 -22.41
CA LEU A 235 7.03 17.12 -21.59
C LEU A 235 8.52 16.80 -21.63
N ASN A 236 9.18 16.91 -20.49
CA ASN A 236 10.53 16.39 -20.31
C ASN A 236 10.47 15.19 -19.38
N THR A 237 10.85 14.02 -19.88
CA THR A 237 10.93 12.79 -19.09
C THR A 237 12.34 12.22 -19.14
N SER A 238 12.80 11.70 -18.02
CA SER A 238 14.02 10.91 -17.93
C SER A 238 13.89 9.86 -16.84
N SER A 239 14.69 8.81 -16.97
CA SER A 239 14.73 7.74 -15.98
C SER A 239 16.15 7.21 -15.81
N SER A 240 16.43 6.74 -14.60
CA SER A 240 17.61 5.95 -14.25
C SER A 240 17.19 4.65 -13.56
N PHE A 241 18.06 3.65 -13.64
CA PHE A 241 17.88 2.34 -13.03
C PHE A 241 19.04 2.10 -12.09
N ASP A 242 18.76 2.11 -10.79
CA ASP A 242 19.78 2.15 -9.76
C ASP A 242 19.76 0.88 -8.91
N GLN A 243 20.94 0.50 -8.41
CA GLN A 243 21.09 -0.52 -7.38
C GLN A 243 21.54 0.16 -6.09
N ILE A 244 20.62 0.30 -5.13
CA ILE A 244 20.79 1.20 -3.97
C ILE A 244 22.03 0.86 -3.13
N HIS A 245 22.37 -0.42 -3.01
CA HIS A 245 23.54 -0.85 -2.24
C HIS A 245 24.89 -0.36 -2.82
N LEU A 246 24.92 0.06 -4.09
CA LEU A 246 26.09 0.67 -4.72
C LEU A 246 26.16 2.18 -4.49
N SER A 247 25.09 2.80 -3.99
CA SER A 247 25.05 4.23 -3.68
C SER A 247 25.71 4.50 -2.32
N THR A 248 26.70 5.39 -2.31
CA THR A 248 27.47 5.75 -1.10
C THR A 248 27.08 7.11 -0.55
N SER A 249 25.81 7.53 -0.69
CA SER A 249 25.36 8.82 -0.16
C SER A 249 25.59 8.90 1.35
N SER A 250 26.33 9.91 1.79
CA SER A 250 26.54 10.21 3.22
C SER A 250 25.40 11.05 3.83
N LEU A 251 24.45 11.50 3.01
CA LEU A 251 23.32 12.31 3.47
C LEU A 251 22.31 11.45 4.23
N GLU A 252 21.80 11.98 5.34
CA GLU A 252 20.68 11.38 6.06
C GLU A 252 19.39 11.51 5.22
N PRO A 253 18.71 10.39 4.90
CA PRO A 253 17.46 10.43 4.16
C PRO A 253 16.33 11.03 5.01
N PHE A 254 15.24 11.44 4.36
CA PHE A 254 14.03 11.81 5.08
C PHE A 254 13.48 10.62 5.88
N ASP A 255 12.85 10.86 7.03
CA ASP A 255 12.22 9.76 7.77
C ASP A 255 10.84 9.42 7.20
N PHE A 256 10.68 8.20 6.71
CA PHE A 256 9.39 7.62 6.30
C PHE A 256 8.93 6.48 7.21
N GLY A 257 9.69 6.22 8.29
CA GLY A 257 9.56 5.14 9.25
C GLY A 257 10.42 3.92 8.91
N ASN A 258 10.20 2.83 9.66
CA ASN A 258 11.04 1.64 9.64
C ASN A 258 10.35 0.44 8.96
N LEU A 259 11.15 -0.32 8.21
CA LEU A 259 10.76 -1.59 7.61
C LEU A 259 11.10 -2.75 8.56
N ASN A 260 10.11 -3.59 8.85
CA ASN A 260 10.29 -4.86 9.53
C ASN A 260 10.84 -5.86 8.52
N VAL A 261 12.05 -6.34 8.77
CA VAL A 261 12.77 -7.30 7.92
C VAL A 261 13.07 -8.50 8.80
N SER A 262 12.78 -9.70 8.30
CA SER A 262 13.10 -10.90 9.04
C SER A 262 14.61 -11.13 9.19
N SER A 263 14.99 -12.01 10.10
CA SER A 263 16.38 -12.45 10.27
C SER A 263 16.98 -13.04 8.99
N ASP A 264 16.13 -13.57 8.11
CA ASP A 264 16.51 -14.14 6.81
C ASP A 264 16.60 -13.06 5.70
N GLY A 265 16.52 -11.78 6.05
CA GLY A 265 16.60 -10.67 5.10
C GLY A 265 15.39 -10.60 4.16
N CYS A 266 14.20 -10.99 4.63
CA CYS A 266 13.00 -11.11 3.78
C CYS A 266 11.85 -10.21 4.28
N VAL A 267 11.09 -9.68 3.31
CA VAL A 267 9.90 -8.85 3.54
C VAL A 267 8.75 -9.36 2.69
N LEU A 268 7.61 -9.64 3.33
CA LEU A 268 6.40 -10.13 2.66
C LEU A 268 5.47 -8.96 2.36
N VAL A 269 5.02 -8.86 1.11
CA VAL A 269 4.12 -7.78 0.68
C VAL A 269 2.94 -8.39 -0.07
N TYR A 270 1.74 -8.03 0.35
CA TYR A 270 0.49 -8.26 -0.36
C TYR A 270 0.00 -6.93 -0.97
N ALA A 271 -0.34 -6.95 -2.24
CA ALA A 271 -0.84 -5.77 -2.93
C ALA A 271 -2.07 -6.07 -3.78
N HIS A 272 -3.12 -5.28 -3.54
CA HIS A 272 -4.33 -5.32 -4.35
C HIS A 272 -4.01 -4.83 -5.78
N GLY A 273 -4.55 -5.54 -6.77
CA GLY A 273 -4.49 -5.16 -8.18
C GLY A 273 -5.89 -5.14 -8.79
N HIS A 274 -6.12 -4.29 -9.79
CA HIS A 274 -7.39 -4.30 -10.52
C HIS A 274 -7.48 -5.47 -11.48
N GLN A 275 -8.63 -6.15 -11.48
CA GLN A 275 -8.94 -7.22 -12.46
C GLN A 275 -8.82 -6.77 -13.92
N HIS A 276 -8.85 -5.46 -14.17
CA HIS A 276 -8.77 -4.85 -15.49
C HIS A 276 -7.40 -4.22 -15.81
N ASP A 277 -6.40 -4.31 -14.93
CA ASP A 277 -5.05 -3.79 -15.21
C ASP A 277 -4.22 -4.80 -16.00
N ALA A 278 -3.32 -4.31 -16.86
CA ALA A 278 -2.43 -5.17 -17.68
C ALA A 278 -1.59 -6.14 -16.83
N GLY A 279 -1.40 -5.86 -15.53
CA GLY A 279 -0.78 -6.76 -14.55
C GLY A 279 -1.68 -7.88 -14.02
N ARG A 280 -2.85 -8.13 -14.63
CA ARG A 280 -3.84 -9.15 -14.23
C ARG A 280 -3.26 -10.55 -14.02
N GLN A 281 -2.16 -10.88 -14.70
CA GLN A 281 -1.53 -12.21 -14.62
C GLN A 281 -0.55 -12.35 -13.46
N MET A 282 -0.16 -11.25 -12.80
CA MET A 282 0.83 -11.31 -11.73
C MET A 282 0.18 -11.51 -10.37
N SER A 283 0.83 -12.35 -9.55
CA SER A 283 0.39 -12.63 -8.19
C SER A 283 0.22 -11.35 -7.35
N SER A 284 -0.74 -11.40 -6.43
CA SER A 284 -1.01 -10.38 -5.42
C SER A 284 -0.01 -10.39 -4.28
N VAL A 285 0.82 -11.42 -4.16
CA VAL A 285 1.89 -11.51 -3.16
C VAL A 285 3.27 -11.42 -3.79
N CYS A 286 4.17 -10.74 -3.09
CA CYS A 286 5.57 -10.60 -3.46
C CYS A 286 6.46 -10.76 -2.24
N VAL A 287 7.62 -11.35 -2.45
CA VAL A 287 8.71 -11.42 -1.48
C VAL A 287 9.82 -10.48 -1.95
N PHE A 288 10.28 -9.63 -1.05
CA PHE A 288 11.45 -8.80 -1.26
C PHE A 288 12.63 -9.33 -0.43
N LEU A 289 13.71 -9.71 -1.13
CA LEU A 289 14.98 -10.06 -0.50
C LEU A 289 15.82 -8.79 -0.29
N MET A 290 16.33 -8.62 0.92
CA MET A 290 16.97 -7.40 1.42
C MET A 290 18.49 -7.48 1.39
N ASP A 291 19.04 -8.65 1.71
CA ASP A 291 20.46 -8.89 1.95
C ASP A 291 21.06 -9.79 0.89
N GLY A 292 22.36 -9.60 0.64
CA GLY A 292 23.18 -10.45 -0.22
C GLY A 292 23.46 -9.85 -1.61
N PRO A 293 24.47 -10.38 -2.33
CA PRO A 293 24.53 -10.22 -3.78
C PRO A 293 23.21 -10.73 -4.40
N PRO A 294 22.83 -10.25 -5.60
CA PRO A 294 21.61 -10.67 -6.30
C PRO A 294 21.72 -12.12 -6.85
N ASP A 295 22.23 -13.03 -6.04
CA ASP A 295 22.28 -14.46 -6.32
C ASP A 295 20.88 -15.05 -6.16
N LEU A 296 20.50 -15.90 -7.11
CA LEU A 296 19.17 -16.47 -7.15
C LEU A 296 19.05 -17.59 -6.10
N PRO A 297 18.10 -17.51 -5.15
CA PRO A 297 17.91 -18.58 -4.17
C PRO A 297 17.39 -19.84 -4.87
N THR A 298 17.78 -21.02 -4.35
CA THR A 298 17.13 -22.26 -4.77
C THR A 298 15.68 -22.29 -4.28
N PRO A 299 14.78 -23.04 -4.95
CA PRO A 299 13.37 -23.15 -4.50
C PRO A 299 13.22 -23.58 -3.03
N ALA A 300 14.07 -24.50 -2.56
CA ALA A 300 14.05 -24.98 -1.18
C ALA A 300 14.46 -23.89 -0.18
N ILE A 301 15.52 -23.13 -0.48
CA ILE A 301 15.94 -22.00 0.37
C ILE A 301 14.85 -20.93 0.38
N LEU A 302 14.29 -20.61 -0.78
CA LEU A 302 13.22 -19.63 -0.90
C LEU A 302 11.99 -20.04 -0.07
N GLY A 303 11.53 -21.29 -0.19
CA GLY A 303 10.37 -21.79 0.56
C GLY A 303 10.58 -21.69 2.06
N MET A 304 11.77 -22.05 2.55
CA MET A 304 12.14 -21.92 3.96
C MET A 304 12.15 -20.46 4.42
N VAL A 305 12.77 -19.55 3.66
CA VAL A 305 12.83 -18.10 3.98
C VAL A 305 11.44 -17.48 4.02
N ILE A 306 10.57 -17.81 3.07
CA ILE A 306 9.17 -17.32 3.05
C ILE A 306 8.43 -17.88 4.26
N LYS A 307 8.53 -19.18 4.54
CA LYS A 307 7.88 -19.83 5.70
C LYS A 307 8.32 -19.21 7.02
N ASN A 308 9.63 -19.14 7.26
CA ASN A 308 10.19 -18.54 8.48
C ASN A 308 9.74 -17.10 8.64
N THR A 309 9.74 -16.33 7.55
CA THR A 309 9.29 -14.94 7.58
C THR A 309 7.80 -14.87 7.89
N PHE A 310 6.95 -15.67 7.24
CA PHE A 310 5.50 -15.66 7.48
C PHE A 310 5.14 -16.08 8.91
N GLU A 311 5.86 -17.06 9.48
CA GLU A 311 5.63 -17.54 10.85
C GLU A 311 6.05 -16.53 11.92
N ASN A 312 7.04 -15.68 11.63
CA ASN A 312 7.65 -14.78 12.62
C ASN A 312 7.37 -13.30 12.38
N HIS A 313 6.86 -12.93 11.21
CA HIS A 313 6.58 -11.56 10.79
C HIS A 313 5.21 -11.45 10.14
N ASP A 314 4.62 -10.27 10.26
CA ASP A 314 3.38 -9.91 9.59
C ASP A 314 3.63 -9.51 8.13
N VAL A 315 2.55 -9.25 7.40
CA VAL A 315 2.62 -8.93 5.97
C VAL A 315 2.37 -7.45 5.77
N TYR A 316 3.09 -6.84 4.84
CA TYR A 316 2.81 -5.48 4.39
C TYR A 316 1.68 -5.47 3.36
N HIS A 317 0.71 -4.60 3.55
CA HIS A 317 -0.44 -4.39 2.68
C HIS A 317 -0.29 -3.08 1.93
N THR A 318 -0.44 -3.15 0.61
CA THR A 318 -0.35 -1.99 -0.28
C THR A 318 -1.24 -2.17 -1.52
N SER A 319 -1.02 -1.34 -2.52
CA SER A 319 -1.72 -1.34 -3.78
C SER A 319 -0.77 -1.16 -4.95
N ARG A 320 -1.03 -1.93 -6.01
CA ARG A 320 -0.37 -1.80 -7.31
C ARG A 320 -1.21 -1.03 -8.31
N ILE A 321 -2.30 -0.39 -7.88
CA ILE A 321 -3.16 0.39 -8.77
C ILE A 321 -2.45 1.70 -9.08
N HIS A 322 -2.08 1.84 -10.36
CA HIS A 322 -1.44 3.05 -10.92
C HIS A 322 -2.31 3.76 -11.92
N ARG A 323 -3.60 3.45 -11.93
CA ARG A 323 -4.55 4.10 -12.84
C ARG A 323 -4.54 5.59 -12.58
N VAL A 324 -4.09 6.32 -13.60
CA VAL A 324 -4.30 7.75 -13.67
C VAL A 324 -5.82 7.96 -13.65
N PRO A 325 -6.37 8.69 -12.68
CA PRO A 325 -7.79 8.98 -12.68
C PRO A 325 -8.17 9.64 -14.01
N ASN A 326 -9.38 9.35 -14.51
CA ASN A 326 -9.95 10.14 -15.59
C ASN A 326 -9.88 11.63 -15.17
N ILE A 327 -9.65 12.54 -16.12
CA ILE A 327 -9.57 13.98 -15.84
C ILE A 327 -10.75 14.50 -14.99
N ARG A 328 -11.94 13.90 -15.10
CA ARG A 328 -13.12 14.24 -14.28
C ARG A 328 -13.03 13.81 -12.80
N GLY A 329 -12.11 12.90 -12.49
CA GLY A 329 -11.81 12.37 -11.17
C GLY A 329 -10.68 13.11 -10.45
N PHE A 330 -9.97 14.03 -11.13
CA PHE A 330 -8.97 14.88 -10.48
C PHE A 330 -9.56 15.64 -9.30
N GLY A 331 -8.91 15.53 -8.14
CA GLY A 331 -9.34 16.16 -6.89
C GLY A 331 -10.60 15.56 -6.26
N LYS A 332 -11.21 14.51 -6.83
CA LYS A 332 -12.38 13.82 -6.26
C LYS A 332 -11.98 12.57 -5.49
N ASP A 333 -10.91 12.65 -4.71
CA ASP A 333 -10.45 11.57 -3.86
C ASP A 333 -11.45 11.39 -2.71
N LYS A 334 -12.59 10.75 -3.03
CA LYS A 334 -13.75 10.61 -2.14
C LYS A 334 -13.68 9.38 -1.24
N ALA A 335 -12.71 8.49 -1.46
CA ALA A 335 -12.59 7.24 -0.70
C ALA A 335 -11.12 6.88 -0.51
N GLY A 336 -10.65 6.99 0.74
CA GLY A 336 -9.39 6.47 1.27
C GLY A 336 -8.09 6.92 0.58
N LYS A 337 -7.12 7.37 1.38
CA LYS A 337 -5.83 7.87 0.86
C LYS A 337 -5.03 6.70 0.25
N ARG A 338 -5.04 6.54 -1.08
CA ARG A 338 -4.17 5.61 -1.84
C ARG A 338 -2.67 5.94 -1.72
N TRP A 339 -2.38 7.12 -1.20
CA TRP A 339 -1.05 7.64 -0.99
C TRP A 339 -0.84 7.93 0.49
N ASN A 340 0.40 7.80 0.93
CA ASN A 340 0.78 7.92 2.34
C ASN A 340 0.01 6.92 3.21
N ILE A 341 0.00 5.65 2.77
CA ILE A 341 -0.63 4.54 3.48
C ILE A 341 -0.10 4.47 4.90
N GLU A 342 -1.01 4.41 5.85
CA GLU A 342 -0.76 4.17 7.27
C GLU A 342 -1.21 2.75 7.62
N LYS A 343 -0.66 2.18 8.70
CA LYS A 343 -1.04 0.83 9.17
C LYS A 343 -0.93 -0.25 8.07
N SER A 344 0.13 -0.20 7.26
CA SER A 344 0.35 -1.18 6.19
C SER A 344 0.82 -2.55 6.71
N TYR A 345 1.44 -2.65 7.88
CA TYR A 345 1.98 -3.90 8.40
C TYR A 345 0.99 -4.59 9.34
N GLY A 346 0.57 -5.82 9.08
CA GLY A 346 -0.35 -6.52 9.97
C GLY A 346 -0.78 -7.90 9.50
N ILE A 347 -1.87 -8.41 10.09
CA ILE A 347 -2.35 -9.78 9.85
C ILE A 347 -2.86 -9.96 8.42
N PHE A 348 -2.30 -10.97 7.75
CA PHE A 348 -2.68 -11.40 6.42
C PHE A 348 -3.91 -12.31 6.50
N SER A 349 -5.04 -11.78 6.06
CA SER A 349 -6.35 -12.44 6.21
C SER A 349 -7.14 -12.51 4.90
N GLN A 350 -6.51 -12.16 3.78
CA GLN A 350 -7.16 -12.08 2.47
C GLN A 350 -7.29 -13.44 1.77
N GLY A 351 -6.38 -14.38 2.05
CA GLY A 351 -6.37 -15.66 1.37
C GLY A 351 -5.36 -16.66 1.91
N SER A 352 -4.95 -17.58 1.04
CA SER A 352 -3.99 -18.65 1.32
C SER A 352 -2.78 -18.60 0.39
N GLU A 353 -2.56 -17.49 -0.31
CA GLU A 353 -1.58 -17.36 -1.39
C GLU A 353 -0.16 -17.69 -0.92
N PHE A 354 0.26 -17.18 0.23
CA PHE A 354 1.57 -17.52 0.81
C PHE A 354 1.67 -19.00 1.19
N VAL A 355 0.59 -19.60 1.73
CA VAL A 355 0.57 -21.03 2.10
C VAL A 355 0.66 -21.90 0.85
N ASP A 356 -0.15 -21.62 -0.16
CA ASP A 356 -0.14 -22.31 -1.45
C ASP A 356 1.25 -22.20 -2.11
N TRP A 357 1.87 -21.02 -2.03
CA TRP A 357 3.21 -20.81 -2.57
C TRP A 357 4.28 -21.59 -1.83
N ILE A 358 4.30 -21.57 -0.49
CA ILE A 358 5.25 -22.34 0.33
C ILE A 358 5.14 -23.85 0.05
N LEU A 359 3.92 -24.37 -0.03
CA LEU A 359 3.68 -25.78 -0.37
C LEU A 359 4.20 -26.12 -1.78
N SER A 360 4.01 -25.23 -2.75
CA SER A 360 4.51 -25.43 -4.12
C SER A 360 6.05 -25.47 -4.22
N LEU A 361 6.74 -24.88 -3.24
CA LEU A 361 8.20 -24.91 -3.12
C LEU A 361 8.70 -26.16 -2.37
N GLY A 362 7.80 -27.08 -1.98
CA GLY A 362 8.13 -28.34 -1.31
C GLY A 362 8.39 -28.19 0.19
N CYS A 363 7.95 -27.10 0.81
CA CYS A 363 8.03 -26.90 2.25
C CYS A 363 6.73 -27.30 2.96
N ASP A 364 6.86 -27.65 4.23
CA ASP A 364 5.70 -27.88 5.10
C ASP A 364 4.86 -26.60 5.26
N PRO A 365 3.54 -26.72 5.47
CA PRO A 365 2.68 -25.56 5.68
C PRO A 365 3.16 -24.76 6.90
N PRO A 366 3.01 -23.42 6.90
CA PRO A 366 3.32 -22.62 8.08
C PRO A 366 2.40 -23.01 9.23
N VAL A 367 2.94 -23.05 10.45
CA VAL A 367 2.14 -23.40 11.64
C VAL A 367 1.49 -22.19 12.31
N ARG A 368 1.90 -20.97 11.94
CA ARG A 368 1.44 -19.72 12.55
C ARG A 368 1.66 -18.53 11.61
N GLN A 369 1.21 -17.36 12.06
CA GLN A 369 1.53 -16.08 11.42
C GLN A 369 1.97 -15.03 12.45
N GLY A 370 3.10 -14.37 12.17
CA GLY A 370 3.39 -13.01 12.61
C GLY A 370 3.82 -12.78 14.05
N SER A 371 4.31 -13.80 14.75
CA SER A 371 4.97 -13.58 16.04
C SER A 371 6.36 -14.18 16.09
N SER A 372 7.34 -13.30 16.25
CA SER A 372 8.74 -13.68 16.39
C SER A 372 8.91 -14.48 17.67
N ARG A 373 9.59 -15.63 17.57
CA ARG A 373 9.90 -16.50 18.71
C ARG A 373 11.36 -16.95 18.65
N PRO A 374 12.08 -17.02 19.78
CA PRO A 374 11.69 -16.57 21.12
C PRO A 374 11.68 -15.03 21.22
N GLY A 375 10.79 -14.45 22.03
CA GLY A 375 10.65 -13.00 22.11
C GLY A 375 9.72 -12.56 23.25
N LEU A 376 9.62 -11.25 23.46
CA LEU A 376 8.64 -10.66 24.37
C LEU A 376 7.30 -10.57 23.65
N SER A 377 6.23 -11.02 24.31
CA SER A 377 4.83 -10.91 23.89
C SER A 377 4.29 -9.48 23.71
N ALA A 378 5.12 -8.44 23.87
CA ALA A 378 4.73 -7.06 23.60
C ALA A 378 4.21 -6.87 22.16
N ASP A 379 4.67 -7.70 21.24
CA ASP A 379 4.20 -7.72 19.86
C ASP A 379 2.68 -7.97 19.77
N LEU A 380 2.11 -8.78 20.66
CA LEU A 380 0.69 -9.16 20.65
C LEU A 380 -0.27 -7.95 20.64
N PHE A 381 0.08 -6.88 21.35
CA PHE A 381 -0.74 -5.66 21.44
C PHE A 381 -0.47 -4.66 20.32
N SER A 382 0.72 -4.71 19.73
CA SER A 382 1.12 -3.80 18.65
C SER A 382 0.72 -4.30 17.25
N ARG A 383 0.28 -5.56 17.15
CA ARG A 383 -0.19 -6.15 15.89
C ARG A 383 -1.42 -5.43 15.36
N ILE A 384 -1.31 -4.95 14.14
CA ILE A 384 -2.44 -4.38 13.43
C ILE A 384 -3.30 -5.53 12.90
N LEU A 385 -4.46 -5.74 13.53
CA LEU A 385 -5.42 -6.77 13.13
C LEU A 385 -6.02 -6.50 11.75
N TYR A 386 -6.21 -5.21 11.45
CA TYR A 386 -6.81 -4.72 10.22
C TYR A 386 -5.82 -3.83 9.46
N PRO A 387 -4.80 -4.40 8.80
CA PRO A 387 -3.90 -3.60 7.98
C PRO A 387 -4.68 -2.94 6.85
N TRP A 388 -4.10 -1.85 6.34
CA TRP A 388 -4.68 -1.02 5.29
C TRP A 388 -5.22 -1.84 4.12
N GLN A 389 -6.33 -1.37 3.55
CA GLN A 389 -6.95 -1.96 2.39
C GLN A 389 -7.15 -0.92 1.30
N GLU A 390 -7.15 -1.38 0.05
CA GLU A 390 -7.38 -0.53 -1.10
C GLU A 390 -8.80 0.05 -1.08
N PRO A 391 -8.94 1.39 -1.06
CA PRO A 391 -10.24 2.05 -1.12
C PRO A 391 -10.95 1.74 -2.44
N GLY A 392 -12.18 1.25 -2.33
CA GLY A 392 -12.99 0.81 -3.49
C GLY A 392 -13.05 -0.71 -3.68
N TYR A 393 -12.29 -1.49 -2.90
CA TYR A 393 -12.57 -2.91 -2.72
C TYR A 393 -13.43 -3.09 -1.48
N ILE A 394 -14.75 -3.06 -1.67
CA ILE A 394 -15.66 -3.59 -0.66
C ILE A 394 -15.33 -5.08 -0.57
N ASN A 395 -14.70 -5.50 0.53
CA ASN A 395 -14.37 -6.90 0.72
C ASN A 395 -15.68 -7.69 0.79
N SER A 396 -15.99 -8.48 -0.24
CA SER A 396 -17.14 -9.38 -0.24
C SER A 396 -17.05 -10.48 0.84
N PHE A 397 -15.94 -10.55 1.59
CA PHE A 397 -15.65 -11.59 2.56
C PHE A 397 -15.15 -11.04 3.92
N ILE A 398 -15.76 -9.97 4.45
CA ILE A 398 -15.44 -9.43 5.79
C ILE A 398 -15.50 -10.53 6.87
N ALA A 399 -16.51 -11.39 6.81
CA ALA A 399 -16.68 -12.48 7.77
C ALA A 399 -15.52 -13.49 7.76
N ARG A 400 -15.11 -13.95 6.57
CA ARG A 400 -13.95 -14.82 6.38
C ARG A 400 -12.69 -14.18 6.99
N ARG A 401 -12.49 -12.88 6.73
CA ARG A 401 -11.36 -12.12 7.29
C ARG A 401 -11.40 -12.09 8.81
N ILE A 402 -12.56 -11.79 9.39
CA ILE A 402 -12.79 -11.76 10.84
C ILE A 402 -12.53 -13.14 11.46
N PHE A 403 -13.04 -14.21 10.84
CA PHE A 403 -12.76 -15.59 11.24
C PHE A 403 -11.26 -15.87 11.24
N HIS A 404 -10.57 -15.53 10.14
CA HIS A 404 -9.12 -15.76 10.04
C HIS A 404 -8.34 -15.00 11.12
N ILE A 405 -8.63 -13.70 11.31
CA ILE A 405 -8.00 -12.88 12.35
C ILE A 405 -8.25 -13.49 13.73
N TYR A 406 -9.50 -13.86 14.03
CA TYR A 406 -9.87 -14.51 15.28
C TYR A 406 -9.00 -15.75 15.53
N LYS A 407 -8.91 -16.67 14.55
CA LYS A 407 -8.18 -17.94 14.69
C LYS A 407 -6.67 -17.72 14.84
N ILE A 408 -6.08 -16.76 14.14
CA ILE A 408 -4.65 -16.43 14.29
C ILE A 408 -4.38 -15.86 15.68
N VAL A 409 -5.15 -14.84 16.08
CA VAL A 409 -4.91 -14.11 17.32
C VAL A 409 -5.17 -14.99 18.53
N THR A 410 -6.30 -15.71 18.59
CA THR A 410 -6.63 -16.57 19.73
C THR A 410 -5.64 -17.73 19.89
N ARG A 411 -5.13 -18.30 18.78
CA ARG A 411 -4.05 -19.29 18.84
C ARG A 411 -2.78 -18.71 19.44
N GLU A 412 -2.43 -17.48 19.06
CA GLU A 412 -1.27 -16.80 19.63
C GLU A 412 -1.44 -16.49 21.12
N VAL A 413 -2.61 -15.98 21.54
CA VAL A 413 -2.90 -15.74 22.95
C VAL A 413 -2.78 -17.04 23.75
N ARG A 414 -3.38 -18.13 23.27
CA ARG A 414 -3.29 -19.45 23.91
C ARG A 414 -1.84 -19.91 24.05
N TYR A 415 -1.02 -19.73 23.02
CA TYR A 415 0.40 -20.06 23.08
C TYR A 415 1.11 -19.33 24.23
N TRP A 416 0.99 -18.00 24.32
CA TRP A 416 1.67 -17.25 25.38
C TRP A 416 1.17 -17.58 26.78
N ARG A 417 -0.13 -17.85 26.93
CA ARG A 417 -0.71 -18.33 28.19
C ARG A 417 -0.18 -19.70 28.59
N THR A 418 0.03 -20.61 27.62
CA THR A 418 0.67 -21.91 27.88
C THR A 418 2.10 -21.72 28.35
N ILE A 419 2.89 -20.88 27.69
CA ILE A 419 4.26 -20.56 28.14
C ILE A 419 4.25 -19.96 29.55
N ALA A 420 3.33 -19.03 29.84
CA ALA A 420 3.21 -18.45 31.18
C ALA A 420 2.88 -19.51 32.24
N LYS A 421 2.00 -20.46 31.91
CA LYS A 421 1.68 -21.59 32.80
C LYS A 421 2.91 -22.48 33.03
N GLU A 422 3.64 -22.84 31.97
CA GLU A 422 4.85 -23.66 32.07
C GLU A 422 5.94 -22.98 32.93
N CYS A 423 6.14 -21.68 32.78
CA CYS A 423 7.05 -20.90 33.64
C CYS A 423 6.61 -20.95 35.11
N LYS A 424 5.32 -20.76 35.40
CA LYS A 424 4.77 -20.84 36.77
C LYS A 424 4.90 -22.25 37.36
N ASP A 425 4.68 -23.29 36.56
CA ASP A 425 4.86 -24.68 36.97
C ASP A 425 6.34 -24.99 37.29
N GLN A 426 7.29 -24.22 36.73
CA GLN A 426 8.72 -24.24 37.07
C GLN A 426 9.10 -23.34 38.26
N GLY A 427 8.13 -22.67 38.88
CA GLY A 427 8.35 -21.76 40.01
C GLY A 427 8.87 -20.37 39.61
N ILE A 428 8.75 -19.99 38.33
CA ILE A 428 9.11 -18.66 37.83
C ILE A 428 7.87 -17.76 37.89
N ASP A 429 7.96 -16.65 38.63
CA ASP A 429 6.93 -15.62 38.65
C ASP A 429 6.90 -14.86 37.30
N CYS A 430 5.88 -15.11 36.49
CA CYS A 430 5.69 -14.43 35.21
C CYS A 430 4.22 -14.01 34.96
N CYS A 431 4.05 -13.12 33.99
CA CYS A 431 2.75 -12.61 33.57
C CYS A 431 1.91 -13.68 32.84
N ASP A 432 0.65 -13.83 33.25
CA ASP A 432 -0.31 -14.79 32.68
C ASP A 432 -0.61 -14.62 31.19
N ILE A 433 -0.39 -13.44 30.65
CA ILE A 433 -0.72 -13.09 29.26
C ILE A 433 0.49 -13.22 28.36
N CYS A 434 1.62 -12.82 28.91
CA CYS A 434 2.76 -12.34 28.16
C CYS A 434 4.02 -13.18 28.44
N ALA A 435 3.97 -14.01 29.48
CA ALA A 435 5.06 -14.83 30.00
C ALA A 435 6.32 -14.05 30.41
N GLY A 436 6.30 -12.71 30.41
CA GLY A 436 7.39 -11.88 30.91
C GLY A 436 7.45 -11.87 32.43
N GLU A 437 8.64 -11.68 33.00
CA GLU A 437 8.88 -11.63 34.45
C GLU A 437 8.01 -10.55 35.13
N VAL A 438 7.58 -10.84 36.36
CA VAL A 438 6.75 -9.94 37.18
C VAL A 438 7.24 -9.88 38.62
N GLU A 439 6.81 -8.85 39.33
CA GLU A 439 7.01 -8.77 40.78
C GLU A 439 6.29 -9.95 41.47
N ILE A 440 6.91 -10.47 42.53
CA ILE A 440 6.38 -11.61 43.29
C ILE A 440 4.93 -11.32 43.73
N GLY A 441 4.03 -12.23 43.37
CA GLY A 441 2.60 -12.13 43.69
C GLY A 441 1.75 -11.36 42.68
N ALA A 442 2.33 -10.74 41.64
CA ALA A 442 1.59 -10.15 40.54
C ALA A 442 1.28 -11.21 39.46
N ASN A 443 0.05 -11.27 38.98
CA ASN A 443 -0.34 -12.19 37.90
C ASN A 443 -0.20 -11.57 36.50
N ILE A 444 -0.25 -10.25 36.40
CA ILE A 444 -0.19 -9.51 35.13
C ILE A 444 0.88 -8.43 35.27
N CYS A 445 1.81 -8.34 34.33
CA CYS A 445 2.83 -7.30 34.33
C CYS A 445 2.20 -5.92 34.10
N LYS A 446 2.87 -4.86 34.57
CA LYS A 446 2.38 -3.48 34.45
C LYS A 446 2.04 -3.10 33.00
N GLN A 447 2.86 -3.51 32.03
CA GLN A 447 2.61 -3.23 30.61
C GLN A 447 1.31 -3.87 30.13
N CYS A 448 1.13 -5.18 30.33
CA CYS A 448 -0.10 -5.86 29.93
C CYS A 448 -1.33 -5.28 30.64
N GLY A 449 -1.20 -4.90 31.92
CA GLY A 449 -2.26 -4.24 32.66
C GLY A 449 -2.71 -2.92 32.01
N VAL A 450 -1.76 -2.10 31.53
CA VAL A 450 -2.05 -0.86 30.80
C VAL A 450 -2.68 -1.14 29.44
N GLU A 451 -2.09 -2.06 28.66
CA GLU A 451 -2.59 -2.40 27.31
C GLU A 451 -4.02 -2.94 27.35
N ILE A 452 -4.35 -3.84 28.29
CA ILE A 452 -5.71 -4.40 28.45
C ILE A 452 -6.77 -3.31 28.74
N VAL A 453 -6.36 -2.22 29.39
CA VAL A 453 -7.26 -1.08 29.64
C VAL A 453 -7.48 -0.26 28.36
N GLN A 454 -6.49 -0.24 27.46
CA GLN A 454 -6.54 0.48 26.18
C GLN A 454 -7.15 -0.34 25.02
N VAL A 455 -7.21 -1.67 25.14
CA VAL A 455 -7.88 -2.54 24.16
C VAL A 455 -9.39 -2.31 24.22
N ASP A 456 -9.92 -1.71 23.16
CA ASP A 456 -11.35 -1.49 22.95
C ASP A 456 -12.06 -2.79 22.51
N GLU A 457 -11.33 -3.75 21.93
CA GLU A 457 -11.86 -5.01 21.45
C GLU A 457 -12.19 -5.99 22.60
N PHE A 458 -13.46 -6.08 22.99
CA PHE A 458 -13.94 -6.95 24.07
C PHE A 458 -13.57 -8.43 23.85
N TRP A 459 -13.72 -8.93 22.63
CA TRP A 459 -13.40 -10.33 22.33
C TRP A 459 -11.90 -10.63 22.53
N PHE A 460 -11.04 -9.68 22.13
CA PHE A 460 -9.59 -9.82 22.27
C PHE A 460 -9.19 -9.72 23.73
N LYS A 461 -9.76 -8.76 24.46
CA LYS A 461 -9.61 -8.63 25.91
C LYS A 461 -10.02 -9.89 26.66
N ASN A 462 -11.15 -10.50 26.31
CA ASN A 462 -11.58 -11.76 26.91
C ASN A 462 -10.59 -12.89 26.61
N ALA A 463 -10.12 -13.01 25.37
CA ALA A 463 -9.12 -14.00 25.00
C ALA A 463 -7.84 -13.84 25.85
N LEU A 464 -7.33 -12.61 25.98
CA LEU A 464 -6.15 -12.29 26.80
C LEU A 464 -6.34 -12.72 28.25
N LEU A 465 -7.51 -12.47 28.82
CA LEU A 465 -7.87 -12.83 30.19
C LEU A 465 -8.21 -14.33 30.38
N GLY A 466 -8.14 -15.15 29.32
CA GLY A 466 -8.49 -16.57 29.38
C GLY A 466 -9.99 -16.83 29.56
N ARG A 467 -10.82 -15.84 29.23
CA ARG A 467 -12.28 -15.96 29.17
C ARG A 467 -12.70 -16.39 27.77
N GLN A 468 -13.94 -16.82 27.62
CA GLN A 468 -14.52 -17.10 26.31
C GLN A 468 -14.50 -15.80 25.47
N PRO A 469 -13.80 -15.77 24.31
CA PRO A 469 -13.68 -14.54 23.54
C PRO A 469 -15.02 -14.02 23.01
N ILE A 470 -15.87 -14.92 22.52
CA ILE A 470 -17.17 -14.61 21.94
C ILE A 470 -18.19 -15.62 22.45
N ASP A 471 -19.32 -15.14 22.97
CA ASP A 471 -20.40 -16.00 23.44
C ASP A 471 -21.10 -16.65 22.23
N TYR A 472 -21.21 -17.98 22.26
CA TYR A 472 -21.93 -18.73 21.24
C TYR A 472 -23.44 -18.47 21.32
N ARG A 473 -24.06 -18.16 20.18
CA ARG A 473 -25.50 -17.92 20.02
C ARG A 473 -25.99 -18.69 18.80
N PRO A 474 -26.64 -19.85 19.00
CA PRO A 474 -27.10 -20.66 17.87
C PRO A 474 -28.08 -19.87 17.00
N ILE A 475 -28.06 -20.15 15.71
CA ILE A 475 -29.01 -19.58 14.75
C ILE A 475 -30.42 -20.07 15.12
N ASP A 476 -31.29 -19.15 15.50
CA ASP A 476 -32.72 -19.43 15.60
C ASP A 476 -33.35 -19.34 14.20
N PRO A 477 -33.74 -20.48 13.57
CA PRO A 477 -34.29 -20.48 12.22
C PRO A 477 -35.65 -19.78 12.13
N ASP A 478 -36.37 -19.64 13.24
CA ASP A 478 -37.69 -18.99 13.29
C ASP A 478 -37.60 -17.48 13.53
N SER A 479 -36.44 -16.99 13.98
CA SER A 479 -36.18 -15.56 14.17
C SER A 479 -35.94 -14.85 12.83
N ARG A 480 -37.02 -14.29 12.27
CA ARG A 480 -36.93 -13.36 11.12
C ARG A 480 -36.00 -12.18 11.41
N GLU A 481 -35.92 -11.76 12.67
CA GLU A 481 -35.06 -10.67 13.12
C GLU A 481 -33.58 -11.05 13.00
N PHE A 482 -33.21 -12.29 13.35
CA PHE A 482 -31.84 -12.78 13.19
C PHE A 482 -31.42 -12.83 11.71
N ALA A 483 -32.28 -13.35 10.83
CA ALA A 483 -32.02 -13.36 9.39
C ALA A 483 -31.96 -11.95 8.78
N GLN A 484 -32.75 -10.99 9.29
CA GLN A 484 -32.68 -9.59 8.85
C GLN A 484 -31.43 -8.89 9.39
N ASN A 485 -31.03 -9.15 10.63
CA ASN A 485 -29.80 -8.63 11.23
C ASN A 485 -28.55 -9.22 10.57
N LEU A 486 -28.64 -10.43 10.03
CA LEU A 486 -27.61 -11.03 9.19
C LEU A 486 -27.53 -10.37 7.82
N ARG A 487 -28.63 -9.87 7.23
CA ARG A 487 -28.58 -9.23 5.90
C ARG A 487 -27.55 -8.09 5.89
N PHE A 488 -26.63 -8.21 4.93
CA PHE A 488 -25.42 -7.43 4.85
C PHE A 488 -25.71 -6.13 4.11
N ASP A 489 -25.77 -5.02 4.85
CA ASP A 489 -25.77 -3.71 4.24
C ASP A 489 -24.32 -3.22 4.07
N LEU A 490 -23.82 -3.33 2.84
CA LEU A 490 -22.43 -3.04 2.47
C LEU A 490 -22.03 -1.58 2.78
N GLU A 491 -22.99 -0.65 2.83
CA GLU A 491 -22.73 0.78 3.01
C GLU A 491 -22.39 1.17 4.47
N TYR A 492 -22.74 0.36 5.47
CA TYR A 492 -22.51 0.67 6.90
C TYR A 492 -21.21 0.07 7.49
N HIS A 493 -20.47 -0.73 6.71
CA HIS A 493 -19.41 -1.59 7.25
C HIS A 493 -18.07 -0.90 7.54
N GLU A 494 -17.78 0.28 6.97
CA GLU A 494 -16.48 0.93 7.19
C GLU A 494 -16.38 1.65 8.55
N ALA A 495 -17.50 2.12 9.11
CA ALA A 495 -17.52 2.93 10.34
C ALA A 495 -18.05 2.20 11.59
N GLY A 496 -18.63 1.01 11.46
CA GLY A 496 -19.18 0.26 12.59
C GLY A 496 -18.11 -0.27 13.55
N ASP A 497 -18.44 -0.30 14.84
CA ASP A 497 -17.65 -0.91 15.92
C ASP A 497 -17.20 -2.32 15.55
N ILE A 498 -15.90 -2.58 15.69
CA ILE A 498 -15.30 -3.86 15.34
C ILE A 498 -15.83 -5.01 16.19
N ASN A 499 -16.17 -4.77 17.46
CA ASN A 499 -16.72 -5.78 18.36
C ASN A 499 -18.06 -6.31 17.85
N ILE A 500 -18.93 -5.39 17.42
CA ILE A 500 -20.22 -5.73 16.83
C ILE A 500 -20.02 -6.61 15.61
N LYS A 501 -18.97 -6.38 14.81
CA LYS A 501 -18.66 -7.24 13.66
C LYS A 501 -18.22 -8.64 14.11
N PHE A 502 -17.26 -8.76 15.03
CA PHE A 502 -16.83 -10.08 15.52
C PHE A 502 -18.00 -10.89 16.08
N GLU A 503 -18.80 -10.27 16.96
CA GLU A 503 -19.98 -10.92 17.55
C GLU A 503 -21.00 -11.31 16.47
N LYS A 504 -21.33 -10.40 15.55
CA LYS A 504 -22.27 -10.67 14.44
C LYS A 504 -21.81 -11.82 13.54
N TYR A 505 -20.53 -11.87 13.19
CA TYR A 505 -20.02 -12.82 12.20
C TYR A 505 -19.61 -14.18 12.77
N LEU A 506 -19.30 -14.26 14.08
CA LEU A 506 -18.71 -15.47 14.66
C LEU A 506 -19.58 -16.14 15.74
N SER A 507 -20.50 -15.41 16.39
CA SER A 507 -21.25 -15.95 17.54
C SER A 507 -22.06 -17.19 17.20
N PHE A 508 -22.45 -17.41 15.95
CA PHE A 508 -23.24 -18.57 15.54
C PHE A 508 -22.42 -19.81 15.14
N TYR A 509 -21.09 -19.72 15.11
CA TYR A 509 -20.23 -20.81 14.66
C TYR A 509 -19.76 -21.65 15.87
N GLU A 510 -20.32 -22.85 16.04
CA GLU A 510 -20.08 -23.71 17.22
C GLU A 510 -18.61 -24.13 17.37
N GLU A 511 -17.93 -24.37 16.26
CA GLU A 511 -16.54 -24.85 16.22
C GLU A 511 -15.51 -23.73 16.17
N LEU A 512 -15.89 -22.52 16.59
CA LEU A 512 -15.03 -21.34 16.50
C LEU A 512 -13.70 -21.54 17.24
N ASP A 513 -13.77 -22.16 18.41
CA ASP A 513 -12.63 -22.39 19.30
C ASP A 513 -11.79 -23.63 18.97
N GLU A 514 -12.19 -24.44 17.97
CA GLU A 514 -11.44 -25.63 17.52
C GLU A 514 -9.96 -25.28 17.26
N GLY A 515 -9.03 -26.12 17.70
CA GLY A 515 -7.61 -25.92 17.39
C GLY A 515 -7.33 -26.06 15.90
N TYR A 516 -6.14 -25.67 15.46
CA TYR A 516 -5.57 -26.11 14.19
C TYR A 516 -4.08 -26.32 14.40
N ASP A 517 -3.47 -27.24 13.66
CA ASP A 517 -2.05 -27.56 13.74
C ASP A 517 -1.24 -26.64 12.81
N ASP A 518 -1.77 -26.38 11.60
CA ASP A 518 -1.13 -25.53 10.60
C ASP A 518 -2.13 -24.68 9.79
N LEU A 519 -1.61 -23.76 8.98
CA LEU A 519 -2.46 -22.86 8.20
C LEU A 519 -3.20 -23.55 7.04
N GLN A 520 -2.81 -24.76 6.66
CA GLN A 520 -3.58 -25.55 5.70
C GLN A 520 -4.84 -26.13 6.35
N GLU A 521 -4.77 -26.55 7.60
CA GLU A 521 -5.96 -26.91 8.38
C GLU A 521 -6.86 -25.69 8.64
N LEU A 522 -6.29 -24.54 8.99
CA LEU A 522 -7.06 -23.30 9.13
C LEU A 522 -7.81 -22.93 7.85
N ARG A 523 -7.23 -23.20 6.68
CA ARG A 523 -7.90 -23.02 5.39
C ARG A 523 -9.10 -23.95 5.23
N VAL A 524 -9.00 -25.20 5.68
CA VAL A 524 -10.12 -26.15 5.66
C VAL A 524 -11.25 -25.65 6.57
N GLN A 525 -10.92 -25.24 7.80
CA GLN A 525 -11.88 -24.65 8.73
C GLN A 525 -12.53 -23.38 8.17
N THR A 526 -11.75 -22.53 7.50
CA THR A 526 -12.27 -21.31 6.85
C THR A 526 -13.30 -21.63 5.77
N ARG A 527 -13.05 -22.65 4.92
CA ARG A 527 -14.03 -23.08 3.89
C ARG A 527 -15.30 -23.67 4.50
N LYS A 528 -15.17 -24.36 5.65
CA LYS A 528 -16.32 -24.88 6.40
C LYS A 528 -17.16 -23.73 6.98
N PHE A 529 -16.50 -22.74 7.59
CA PHE A 529 -17.14 -21.52 8.06
C PHE A 529 -17.85 -20.76 6.94
N GLU A 530 -17.21 -20.53 5.79
CA GLU A 530 -17.81 -19.84 4.63
C GLU A 530 -19.10 -20.55 4.16
N ARG A 531 -19.12 -21.89 4.17
CA ARG A 531 -20.32 -22.67 3.80
C ARG A 531 -21.46 -22.45 4.79
N ILE A 532 -21.18 -22.58 6.09
CA ILE A 532 -22.20 -22.41 7.15
C ILE A 532 -22.71 -20.98 7.17
N GLN A 533 -21.82 -20.00 6.97
CA GLN A 533 -22.19 -18.61 6.82
C GLN A 533 -23.16 -18.45 5.64
N LEU A 534 -22.80 -18.89 4.42
CA LEU A 534 -23.67 -18.78 3.24
C LEU A 534 -25.06 -19.41 3.45
N GLU A 535 -25.12 -20.55 4.15
CA GLU A 535 -26.38 -21.20 4.52
C GLU A 535 -27.22 -20.35 5.50
N ALA A 536 -26.57 -19.64 6.42
CA ALA A 536 -27.22 -18.70 7.35
C ALA A 536 -27.72 -17.42 6.66
N GLU A 537 -26.95 -16.88 5.71
CA GLU A 537 -27.31 -15.65 4.96
C GLU A 537 -28.49 -15.88 4.01
N TRP A 538 -28.49 -17.05 3.38
CA TRP A 538 -29.47 -17.47 2.41
C TRP A 538 -30.07 -18.78 2.86
N PRO A 539 -30.90 -18.79 3.94
CA PRO A 539 -31.63 -19.98 4.32
C PRO A 539 -32.39 -20.39 3.09
N SER A 540 -31.92 -21.48 2.46
CA SER A 540 -32.44 -21.87 1.17
C SER A 540 -33.94 -21.89 1.35
N ARG A 541 -34.66 -21.09 0.56
CA ARG A 541 -36.10 -21.27 0.38
C ARG A 541 -36.18 -22.64 -0.28
N LYS A 542 -36.00 -23.71 0.50
CA LYS A 542 -36.44 -25.05 0.15
C LYS A 542 -37.88 -24.77 -0.25
N ARG A 543 -38.08 -24.72 -1.56
CA ARG A 543 -39.38 -24.53 -2.16
C ARG A 543 -40.21 -25.56 -1.41
N LYS A 544 -41.16 -25.10 -0.59
CA LYS A 544 -42.39 -25.84 -0.34
C LYS A 544 -43.07 -26.01 -1.71
N ARG A 545 -42.41 -26.73 -2.63
CA ARG A 545 -43.03 -27.28 -3.82
C ARG A 545 -43.69 -28.54 -3.28
N SER A 546 -44.92 -28.30 -2.82
CA SER A 546 -46.03 -29.22 -3.02
C SER A 546 -45.74 -30.68 -2.68
N SER A 547 -45.78 -30.99 -1.38
CA SER A 547 -46.36 -32.26 -0.92
C SER A 547 -47.90 -32.18 -0.81
N GLU A 548 -48.52 -31.10 -1.31
CA GLU A 548 -49.98 -30.89 -1.34
C GLU A 548 -50.62 -31.22 -2.70
N ILE A 549 -49.93 -31.88 -3.63
CA ILE A 549 -50.58 -32.41 -4.85
C ILE A 549 -50.55 -33.94 -4.79
N GLY A 550 -51.69 -34.53 -4.40
CA GLY A 550 -51.99 -35.93 -4.70
C GLY A 550 -52.51 -36.80 -3.56
N SER A 551 -53.52 -36.38 -2.80
CA SER A 551 -54.37 -37.29 -2.02
C SER A 551 -55.86 -36.92 -2.11
N GLU A 552 -56.33 -36.63 -3.32
CA GLU A 552 -57.76 -36.65 -3.65
C GLU A 552 -57.94 -37.42 -4.96
N ALA A 553 -58.11 -38.72 -4.83
CA ALA A 553 -58.76 -39.55 -5.84
C ALA A 553 -59.40 -40.72 -5.09
N ASP A 554 -60.59 -40.47 -4.54
CA ASP A 554 -61.53 -41.48 -4.09
C ASP A 554 -62.92 -41.13 -4.65
N ILE A 555 -63.52 -42.10 -5.37
CA ILE A 555 -64.98 -42.39 -5.45
C ILE A 555 -65.81 -41.40 -6.33
N ALA A 556 -66.70 -41.72 -7.29
CA ALA A 556 -67.45 -42.93 -7.69
C ALA A 556 -68.05 -42.77 -9.12
N GLU A 557 -68.57 -43.89 -9.63
CA GLU A 557 -69.51 -44.15 -10.76
C GLU A 557 -68.98 -44.18 -12.21
#